data_AF-A0A0R1P100-F1
#
_entry.id   AF-A0A0R1P100-F1
#
_cell.length_a   1.000
_cell.length_b   1.000
_cell.length_c   1.000
_cell.angle_alpha   90.00
_cell.angle_beta   90.00
_cell.angle_gamma   90.00
#
_symmetry.space_group_name_H-M   'P 1'
#
loop_
_entity.id
_entity.type
_entity.pdbx_description
1 polymer ?
#
loop_
_entity_poly.entity_id
_entity_poly.type
_entity_poly.pdbx_seq_one_letter_code
_entity_poly.pdbx_strand_id
1 'polypeptide(L)'
;MFFAHFIFPLYIFKVTRLLRVYRESYRELITLLCYHSLFDFETNYLIPLTTRQKNIRIVGMNYHLSQKEKLALTNSKKNSQLQFALRVAITLLIWLLFANVPLKTFFEDSSQIQLILISIPFAILLNQVAAPNKNTLVTVICDSLVGLLSIHLFLHAGYLNTALLLIDFIFANILLLTPLVNEPHGRWIIFGIINGSGMAFLFNISYHHYFSLISLMYITTLIFSNIFFSYHGFMTKQNLSSLLIILILIVMLCLTLQLSFLRMILLTTILGFYLFFESQVNPKNFNKRANVSAGCYFLFSLLVCL
;
A
#
# COMPACT_ATOMS: atom_id res chain seq x y z
N MET A 1 -38.24 39.44 -21.16
CA MET A 1 -37.77 38.51 -20.10
C MET A 1 -38.62 37.23 -20.11
N PHE A 2 -38.70 36.51 -21.24
CA PHE A 2 -39.55 35.30 -21.36
C PHE A 2 -39.00 34.20 -22.30
N PHE A 3 -37.76 34.33 -22.80
CA PHE A 3 -37.16 33.35 -23.73
C PHE A 3 -36.08 32.45 -23.10
N ALA A 4 -35.64 32.73 -21.87
CA ALA A 4 -34.56 31.98 -21.20
C ALA A 4 -35.04 30.74 -20.41
N HIS A 5 -36.36 30.54 -20.22
CA HIS A 5 -36.90 29.43 -19.43
C HIS A 5 -37.26 28.17 -20.23
N PHE A 6 -37.27 28.22 -21.56
CA PHE A 6 -37.59 27.04 -22.39
C PHE A 6 -36.37 26.33 -23.00
N ILE A 7 -35.21 26.99 -23.07
CA ILE A 7 -33.99 26.40 -23.68
C ILE A 7 -33.20 25.58 -22.66
N PHE A 8 -33.25 25.94 -21.38
CA PHE A 8 -32.51 25.25 -20.31
C PHE A 8 -32.96 23.79 -20.05
N PRO A 9 -34.28 23.45 -20.06
CA PRO A 9 -34.72 22.06 -19.89
C PRO A 9 -34.39 21.17 -21.09
N LEU A 10 -34.43 21.72 -22.31
CA LEU A 10 -34.13 21.00 -23.55
C LEU A 10 -32.63 20.66 -23.68
N TYR A 11 -31.76 21.55 -23.21
CA TYR A 11 -30.30 21.29 -23.18
C TYR A 11 -29.96 20.23 -22.12
N ILE A 12 -30.59 20.25 -20.95
CA ILE A 12 -30.44 19.22 -19.92
C ILE A 12 -30.97 17.87 -20.42
N PHE A 13 -32.07 17.84 -21.17
CA PHE A 13 -32.62 16.60 -21.72
C PHE A 13 -31.72 16.02 -22.83
N LYS A 14 -31.09 16.86 -23.66
CA LYS A 14 -30.16 16.42 -24.70
C LYS A 14 -28.83 15.93 -24.11
N VAL A 15 -28.30 16.60 -23.08
CA VAL A 15 -27.10 16.19 -22.34
C VAL A 15 -27.34 14.92 -21.53
N THR A 16 -28.52 14.74 -20.92
CA THR A 16 -28.86 13.50 -20.22
C THR A 16 -29.10 12.33 -21.18
N ARG A 17 -29.60 12.56 -22.40
CA ARG A 17 -29.72 11.52 -23.43
C ARG A 17 -28.34 11.13 -24.00
N LEU A 18 -27.44 12.09 -24.22
CA LEU A 18 -26.04 11.84 -24.60
C LEU A 18 -25.26 11.11 -23.49
N LEU A 19 -25.45 11.51 -22.22
CA LEU A 19 -24.90 10.80 -21.06
C LEU A 19 -25.49 9.40 -20.91
N ARG A 20 -26.75 9.16 -21.32
CA ARG A 20 -27.38 7.84 -21.25
C ARG A 20 -26.85 6.90 -22.34
N VAL A 21 -26.64 7.41 -23.56
CA VAL A 21 -25.98 6.67 -24.65
C VAL A 21 -24.51 6.39 -24.32
N TYR A 22 -23.77 7.38 -23.79
CA TYR A 22 -22.42 7.16 -23.27
C TYR A 22 -22.42 6.17 -22.12
N ARG A 23 -23.39 6.22 -21.19
CA ARG A 23 -23.49 5.26 -20.08
C ARG A 23 -23.77 3.84 -20.57
N GLU A 24 -24.55 3.65 -21.64
CA GLU A 24 -24.81 2.32 -22.21
C GLU A 24 -23.60 1.79 -22.97
N SER A 25 -22.91 2.60 -23.78
CA SER A 25 -21.67 2.19 -24.45
C SER A 25 -20.50 1.98 -23.46
N TYR A 26 -20.41 2.78 -22.39
CA TYR A 26 -19.45 2.58 -21.30
C TYR A 26 -19.82 1.37 -20.43
N ARG A 27 -21.13 1.07 -20.29
CA ARG A 27 -21.58 -0.14 -19.62
C ARG A 27 -21.25 -1.35 -20.47
N GLU A 28 -21.42 -1.34 -21.78
CA GLU A 28 -20.98 -2.42 -22.67
C GLU A 28 -19.47 -2.59 -22.67
N LEU A 29 -18.68 -1.50 -22.66
CA LEU A 29 -17.23 -1.55 -22.51
C LEU A 29 -16.79 -2.07 -21.12
N ILE A 30 -17.47 -1.64 -20.04
CA ILE A 30 -17.27 -2.16 -18.67
C ILE A 30 -17.74 -3.62 -18.58
N THR A 31 -18.76 -4.03 -19.32
CA THR A 31 -19.22 -5.42 -19.35
C THR A 31 -18.20 -6.27 -20.12
N LEU A 32 -17.66 -5.79 -21.24
CA LEU A 32 -16.55 -6.41 -21.95
C LEU A 32 -15.27 -6.48 -21.09
N LEU A 33 -14.95 -5.44 -20.31
CA LEU A 33 -13.82 -5.41 -19.38
C LEU A 33 -14.03 -6.23 -18.10
N CYS A 34 -15.28 -6.36 -17.62
CA CYS A 34 -15.63 -7.17 -16.44
C CYS A 34 -15.89 -8.66 -16.78
N TYR A 35 -16.20 -8.97 -18.04
CA TYR A 35 -16.35 -10.34 -18.54
C TYR A 35 -15.10 -10.85 -19.26
N HIS A 36 -14.08 -10.00 -19.48
CA HIS A 36 -12.73 -10.50 -19.71
C HIS A 36 -12.23 -11.14 -18.42
N SER A 37 -12.35 -12.46 -18.40
CA SER A 37 -11.88 -13.33 -17.36
C SER A 37 -10.40 -13.13 -17.08
N LEU A 38 -10.08 -12.64 -15.89
CA LEU A 38 -8.77 -12.88 -15.30
C LEU A 38 -8.80 -14.30 -14.73
N PHE A 39 -7.87 -15.12 -15.20
CA PHE A 39 -7.69 -16.49 -14.74
C PHE A 39 -7.43 -16.49 -13.23
N ASP A 40 -8.38 -17.02 -12.46
CA ASP A 40 -8.25 -17.11 -11.01
C ASP A 40 -7.39 -18.33 -10.65
N PHE A 41 -6.12 -18.06 -10.32
CA PHE A 41 -5.14 -19.07 -9.94
C PHE A 41 -5.48 -19.81 -8.62
N GLU A 42 -6.47 -19.36 -7.85
CA GLU A 42 -6.91 -20.08 -6.63
C GLU A 42 -7.92 -21.20 -6.91
N THR A 43 -8.69 -21.15 -8.00
CA THR A 43 -9.83 -22.06 -8.22
C THR A 43 -9.76 -22.87 -9.52
N ASN A 44 -8.90 -22.52 -10.49
CA ASN A 44 -8.88 -23.12 -11.83
C ASN A 44 -10.23 -23.02 -12.59
N TYR A 45 -11.11 -22.10 -12.18
CA TYR A 45 -12.38 -21.82 -12.83
C TYR A 45 -12.53 -20.35 -13.22
N LEU A 46 -13.32 -20.12 -14.27
CA LEU A 46 -13.72 -18.80 -14.75
C LEU A 46 -14.83 -18.22 -13.86
N ILE A 47 -14.53 -17.22 -13.02
CA ILE A 47 -15.52 -16.59 -12.13
C ILE A 47 -15.82 -15.15 -12.60
N PRO A 48 -17.09 -14.77 -12.81
CA PRO A 48 -17.47 -13.40 -13.19
C PRO A 48 -17.45 -12.41 -12.02
N LEU A 49 -17.14 -11.14 -12.30
CA LEU A 49 -16.86 -10.06 -11.33
C LEU A 49 -18.03 -9.57 -10.43
N THR A 50 -19.22 -10.18 -10.48
CA THR A 50 -20.37 -9.76 -9.63
C THR A 50 -21.08 -10.93 -8.96
N THR A 51 -21.13 -10.91 -7.63
CA THR A 51 -21.87 -11.89 -6.81
C THR A 51 -23.33 -11.50 -6.66
N ARG A 52 -24.19 -12.02 -7.55
CA ARG A 52 -25.63 -12.16 -7.27
C ARG A 52 -25.97 -13.65 -7.23
N GLN A 53 -25.69 -14.31 -6.11
CA GLN A 53 -26.41 -15.54 -5.74
C GLN A 53 -26.75 -15.52 -4.26
N LYS A 54 -28.06 -15.70 -4.03
CA LYS A 54 -28.80 -15.54 -2.79
C LYS A 54 -28.93 -16.93 -2.15
N ASN A 55 -28.75 -17.00 -0.83
CA ASN A 55 -29.20 -18.07 0.07
C ASN A 55 -28.82 -19.52 -0.26
N ILE A 56 -27.81 -20.03 0.44
CA ILE A 56 -27.75 -21.46 0.82
C ILE A 56 -27.55 -21.51 2.34
N ARG A 57 -28.56 -22.02 3.06
CA ARG A 57 -28.49 -22.41 4.48
C ARG A 57 -27.58 -23.63 4.59
N ILE A 58 -26.54 -23.56 5.42
CA ILE A 58 -25.72 -24.73 5.75
C ILE A 58 -26.28 -25.31 7.05
N VAL A 59 -26.97 -26.44 6.93
CA VAL A 59 -27.32 -27.34 8.04
C VAL A 59 -26.07 -28.14 8.39
N GLY A 60 -25.78 -28.26 9.68
CA GLY A 60 -24.60 -28.91 10.20
C GLY A 60 -24.51 -30.39 9.82
N MET A 61 -23.31 -30.80 9.43
CA MET A 61 -22.87 -32.20 9.38
C MET A 61 -21.36 -32.23 9.59
N ASN A 62 -20.89 -33.20 10.36
CA ASN A 62 -19.48 -33.44 10.65
C ASN A 62 -18.68 -33.60 9.34
N TYR A 63 -17.74 -32.69 9.07
CA TYR A 63 -16.85 -32.80 7.92
C TYR A 63 -15.51 -33.42 8.34
N HIS A 64 -15.35 -34.71 8.06
CA HIS A 64 -14.03 -35.20 7.63
C HIS A 64 -13.72 -34.47 6.32
N LEU A 65 -12.88 -33.43 6.38
CA LEU A 65 -12.50 -32.65 5.20
C LEU A 65 -12.03 -33.60 4.08
N SER A 66 -12.71 -33.53 2.94
CA SER A 66 -12.35 -34.29 1.74
C SER A 66 -10.93 -33.92 1.32
N GLN A 67 -10.14 -34.87 0.79
CA GLN A 67 -8.76 -34.59 0.37
C GLN A 67 -8.66 -33.42 -0.63
N LYS A 68 -9.71 -33.19 -1.44
CA LYS A 68 -9.79 -32.04 -2.35
C LYS A 68 -9.90 -30.70 -1.61
N GLU A 69 -10.65 -30.65 -0.53
CA GLU A 69 -10.79 -29.45 0.31
C GLU A 69 -9.50 -29.17 1.09
N LYS A 70 -8.82 -30.21 1.58
CA LYS A 70 -7.49 -30.08 2.17
C LYS A 70 -6.49 -29.52 1.16
N LEU A 71 -6.49 -30.03 -0.08
CA LEU A 71 -5.59 -29.56 -1.13
C LEU A 71 -5.88 -28.10 -1.52
N ALA A 72 -7.15 -27.72 -1.63
CA ALA A 72 -7.58 -26.34 -1.89
C ALA A 72 -7.18 -25.37 -0.76
N LEU A 73 -7.37 -25.77 0.51
CA LEU A 73 -6.92 -25.01 1.68
C LEU A 73 -5.40 -24.86 1.73
N THR A 74 -4.66 -25.90 1.37
CA THR A 74 -3.18 -25.87 1.34
C THR A 74 -2.68 -24.92 0.25
N ASN A 75 -3.32 -24.94 -0.93
CA ASN A 75 -2.99 -24.05 -2.05
C ASN A 75 -3.33 -22.58 -1.75
N SER A 76 -4.49 -22.30 -1.15
CA SER A 76 -4.84 -20.92 -0.74
C SER A 76 -3.90 -20.39 0.37
N LYS A 77 -3.51 -21.24 1.33
CA LYS A 77 -2.52 -20.87 2.36
C LYS A 77 -1.14 -20.59 1.75
N LYS A 78 -0.72 -21.36 0.75
CA LYS A 78 0.54 -21.13 0.03
C LYS A 78 0.49 -19.82 -0.78
N ASN A 79 -0.62 -19.54 -1.46
CA ASN A 79 -0.80 -18.31 -2.23
C ASN A 79 -0.83 -17.06 -1.35
N SER A 80 -1.47 -17.12 -0.18
CA SER A 80 -1.47 -16.00 0.78
C SER A 80 -0.09 -15.72 1.39
N GLN A 81 0.70 -16.76 1.66
CA GLN A 81 2.10 -16.61 2.11
C GLN A 81 2.99 -15.97 1.02
N LEU A 82 2.84 -16.41 -0.23
CA LEU A 82 3.57 -15.83 -1.36
C LEU A 82 3.22 -14.34 -1.55
N GLN A 83 1.93 -14.00 -1.46
CA GLN A 83 1.49 -12.60 -1.55
C GLN A 83 2.05 -11.76 -0.40
N PHE A 84 2.10 -12.29 0.82
CA PHE A 84 2.72 -11.60 1.96
C PHE A 84 4.21 -11.38 1.73
N ALA A 85 4.95 -12.41 1.31
CA ALA A 85 6.38 -12.30 1.03
C ALA A 85 6.67 -11.28 -0.07
N LEU A 86 5.85 -11.26 -1.12
CA LEU A 86 5.97 -10.29 -2.21
C LEU A 86 5.70 -8.85 -1.74
N ARG A 87 4.73 -8.64 -0.85
CA ARG A 87 4.49 -7.32 -0.25
C ARG A 87 5.66 -6.85 0.60
N VAL A 88 6.25 -7.73 1.41
CA VAL A 88 7.46 -7.43 2.19
C VAL A 88 8.62 -7.03 1.26
N ALA A 89 8.84 -7.78 0.18
CA ALA A 89 9.87 -7.47 -0.80
C ALA A 89 9.63 -6.10 -1.47
N ILE A 90 8.38 -5.79 -1.86
CA ILE A 90 8.02 -4.48 -2.40
C ILE A 90 8.30 -3.38 -1.37
N THR A 91 7.90 -3.55 -0.11
CA THR A 91 8.15 -2.57 0.96
C THR A 91 9.64 -2.26 1.10
N LEU A 92 10.49 -3.30 1.10
CA LEU A 92 11.95 -3.13 1.14
C LEU A 92 12.48 -2.35 -0.06
N LEU A 93 12.07 -2.73 -1.27
CA LEU A 93 12.50 -2.06 -2.50
C LEU A 93 12.10 -0.57 -2.50
N ILE A 94 10.92 -0.24 -2.00
CA ILE A 94 10.46 1.15 -1.86
C ILE A 94 11.39 1.92 -0.93
N TRP A 95 11.75 1.37 0.23
CA TRP A 95 12.68 2.05 1.15
C TRP A 95 14.04 2.29 0.52
N LEU A 96 14.57 1.31 -0.23
CA LEU A 96 15.84 1.44 -0.94
C LEU A 96 15.79 2.53 -2.03
N LEU A 97 14.67 2.63 -2.77
CA LEU A 97 14.46 3.67 -3.78
C LEU A 97 14.44 5.07 -3.14
N PHE A 98 13.72 5.25 -2.04
CA PHE A 98 13.58 6.54 -1.36
C PHE A 98 14.78 6.92 -0.49
N ALA A 99 15.67 5.98 -0.18
CA ALA A 99 16.94 6.27 0.48
C ALA A 99 17.87 7.18 -0.35
N ASN A 100 17.62 7.30 -1.67
CA ASN A 100 18.43 8.12 -2.58
C ASN A 100 19.93 7.77 -2.51
N VAL A 101 20.21 6.46 -2.56
CA VAL A 101 21.54 5.86 -2.53
C VAL A 101 21.69 4.96 -3.77
N PRO A 102 22.85 4.92 -4.45
CA PRO A 102 23.04 4.08 -5.62
C PRO A 102 22.82 2.59 -5.30
N LEU A 103 22.06 1.87 -6.12
CA LEU A 103 21.69 0.48 -5.83
C LEU A 103 22.87 -0.47 -5.56
N LYS A 104 24.01 -0.19 -6.19
CA LYS A 104 25.23 -1.00 -6.06
C LYS A 104 25.80 -0.96 -4.63
N THR A 105 25.71 0.17 -3.94
CA THR A 105 26.37 0.37 -2.63
C THR A 105 25.67 -0.43 -1.53
N PHE A 106 24.39 -0.74 -1.69
CA PHE A 106 23.64 -1.64 -0.81
C PHE A 106 24.25 -3.04 -0.67
N PHE A 107 25.01 -3.50 -1.68
CA PHE A 107 25.59 -4.84 -1.70
C PHE A 107 27.11 -4.86 -1.51
N GLU A 108 27.76 -3.70 -1.47
CA GLU A 108 29.22 -3.57 -1.39
C GLU A 108 29.68 -2.98 -0.06
N ASP A 109 28.90 -2.08 0.52
CA ASP A 109 29.22 -1.42 1.79
C ASP A 109 28.67 -2.24 2.97
N SER A 110 29.55 -2.62 3.91
CA SER A 110 29.20 -3.41 5.08
C SER A 110 28.15 -2.73 5.96
N SER A 111 28.16 -1.40 6.05
CA SER A 111 27.17 -0.63 6.82
C SER A 111 25.77 -0.71 6.18
N GLN A 112 25.71 -0.66 4.86
CA GLN A 112 24.47 -0.78 4.10
C GLN A 112 23.91 -2.19 4.15
N ILE A 113 24.77 -3.21 4.07
CA ILE A 113 24.38 -4.62 4.21
C ILE A 113 23.77 -4.88 5.59
N GLN A 114 24.38 -4.35 6.67
CA GLN A 114 23.81 -4.46 8.01
C GLN A 114 22.43 -3.80 8.12
N LEU A 115 22.25 -2.61 7.53
CA LEU A 115 20.96 -1.92 7.51
C LEU A 115 19.90 -2.70 6.70
N ILE A 116 20.27 -3.37 5.60
CA ILE A 116 19.37 -4.27 4.86
C ILE A 116 18.96 -5.45 5.75
N LEU A 117 19.91 -6.03 6.49
CA LEU A 117 19.61 -7.15 7.40
C LEU A 117 18.61 -6.76 8.49
N ILE A 118 18.69 -5.53 9.00
CA ILE A 118 17.70 -4.97 9.95
C ILE A 118 16.38 -4.65 9.26
N SER A 119 16.43 -4.16 8.02
CA SER A 119 15.24 -3.78 7.25
C SER A 119 14.30 -4.96 7.02
N ILE A 120 14.82 -6.18 6.83
CA ILE A 120 14.01 -7.37 6.53
C ILE A 120 13.00 -7.68 7.65
N PRO A 121 13.40 -7.96 8.91
CA PRO A 121 12.46 -8.24 9.98
C PRO A 121 11.58 -7.02 10.29
N PHE A 122 12.09 -5.79 10.08
CA PHE A 122 11.30 -4.58 10.26
C PHE A 122 10.18 -4.43 9.21
N ALA A 123 10.45 -4.74 7.94
CA ALA A 123 9.47 -4.73 6.86
C ALA A 123 8.39 -5.81 7.06
N ILE A 124 8.78 -6.99 7.57
CA ILE A 124 7.82 -8.04 7.96
C ILE A 124 6.89 -7.53 9.05
N LEU A 125 7.44 -6.89 10.09
CA LEU A 125 6.68 -6.35 11.21
C LEU A 125 5.70 -5.26 10.75
N LEU A 126 6.13 -4.32 9.90
CA LEU A 126 5.24 -3.28 9.36
C LEU A 126 4.13 -3.85 8.45
N ASN A 127 4.42 -4.90 7.67
CA ASN A 127 3.38 -5.61 6.92
C ASN A 127 2.39 -6.34 7.85
N GLN A 128 2.82 -6.81 9.03
CA GLN A 128 1.92 -7.34 10.06
C GLN A 128 1.06 -6.25 10.71
N VAL A 129 1.56 -5.02 10.87
CA VAL A 129 0.79 -3.88 11.40
C VAL A 129 -0.43 -3.56 10.52
N ALA A 130 -0.24 -3.59 9.19
CA ALA A 130 -1.28 -3.28 8.22
C ALA A 130 -2.20 -4.49 7.89
N ALA A 131 -1.84 -5.70 8.32
CA ALA A 131 -2.63 -6.90 8.05
C ALA A 131 -3.85 -7.02 8.97
N PRO A 132 -5.00 -7.54 8.48
CA PRO A 132 -6.19 -7.74 9.29
C PRO A 132 -6.01 -8.87 10.31
N ASN A 133 -5.26 -9.91 9.94
CA ASN A 133 -4.96 -11.06 10.78
C ASN A 133 -3.49 -11.03 11.16
N LYS A 134 -3.20 -10.68 12.42
CA LYS A 134 -1.84 -10.60 12.95
C LYS A 134 -1.33 -11.97 13.36
N ASN A 135 -0.13 -12.34 12.92
CA ASN A 135 0.53 -13.57 13.36
C ASN A 135 1.49 -13.26 14.51
N THR A 136 1.03 -13.52 15.74
CA THR A 136 1.78 -13.22 16.98
C THR A 136 3.16 -13.88 17.02
N LEU A 137 3.29 -15.11 16.52
CA LEU A 137 4.57 -15.82 16.50
C LEU A 137 5.57 -15.14 15.56
N VAL A 138 5.13 -14.71 14.38
CA VAL A 138 5.97 -13.96 13.44
C VAL A 138 6.37 -12.61 14.03
N THR A 139 5.43 -11.91 14.69
CA THR A 139 5.70 -10.64 15.36
C THR A 139 6.79 -10.78 16.43
N VAL A 140 6.67 -11.74 17.35
CA VAL A 140 7.66 -11.95 18.43
C VAL A 140 9.05 -12.32 17.88
N ILE A 141 9.11 -13.13 16.82
CA ILE A 141 10.39 -13.46 16.16
C ILE A 141 11.00 -12.21 15.54
N CYS A 142 10.21 -11.40 14.83
CA CYS A 142 10.71 -10.17 14.21
C CYS A 142 11.12 -9.13 15.26
N ASP A 143 10.36 -8.97 16.35
CA ASP A 143 10.69 -8.09 17.46
C ASP A 143 12.03 -8.45 18.10
N SER A 144 12.24 -9.73 18.38
CA SER A 144 13.51 -10.20 18.97
C SER A 144 14.69 -9.99 18.01
N LEU A 145 14.51 -10.24 16.71
CA LEU A 145 15.53 -9.98 15.70
C LEU A 145 15.85 -8.50 15.56
N VAL A 146 14.83 -7.63 15.44
CA VAL A 146 15.03 -6.18 15.36
C VAL A 146 15.70 -5.66 16.64
N GLY A 147 15.28 -6.12 17.82
CA GLY A 147 15.89 -5.74 19.08
C GLY A 147 17.37 -6.12 19.17
N LEU A 148 17.71 -7.37 18.84
CA LEU A 148 19.10 -7.86 18.84
C LEU A 148 19.98 -7.10 17.84
N LEU A 149 19.49 -6.91 16.61
CA LEU A 149 20.25 -6.19 15.58
C LEU A 149 20.37 -4.70 15.90
N SER A 150 19.38 -4.10 16.58
CA SER A 150 19.44 -2.71 17.06
C SER A 150 20.47 -2.54 18.17
N ILE A 151 20.59 -3.49 19.09
CA ILE A 151 21.65 -3.49 20.11
C ILE A 151 23.02 -3.59 19.44
N HIS A 152 23.16 -4.45 18.42
CA HIS A 152 24.41 -4.53 17.67
C HIS A 152 24.73 -3.19 16.98
N LEU A 153 23.74 -2.56 16.35
CA LEU A 153 23.90 -1.24 15.73
C LEU A 153 24.29 -0.17 16.75
N PHE A 154 23.71 -0.20 17.97
CA PHE A 154 24.05 0.70 19.06
C PHE A 154 25.53 0.68 19.42
N LEU A 155 26.08 -0.53 19.51
CA LEU A 155 27.46 -0.76 19.93
C LEU A 155 28.48 -0.34 18.86
N HIS A 156 28.08 -0.32 17.58
CA HIS A 156 29.01 -0.11 16.46
C HIS A 156 28.82 1.19 15.66
N ALA A 157 27.59 1.71 15.56
CA ALA A 157 27.24 2.84 14.68
C ALA A 157 26.79 4.11 15.43
N GLY A 158 26.80 4.09 16.76
CA GLY A 158 26.51 5.24 17.61
C GLY A 158 25.03 5.43 17.99
N TYR A 159 24.83 6.25 19.02
CA TYR A 159 23.54 6.45 19.70
C TYR A 159 22.45 7.00 18.78
N LEU A 160 22.77 8.02 17.97
CA LEU A 160 21.78 8.79 17.20
C LEU A 160 21.13 7.95 16.09
N ASN A 161 21.92 7.14 15.39
CA ASN A 161 21.43 6.24 14.34
C ASN A 161 20.49 5.17 14.90
N THR A 162 20.82 4.64 16.08
CA THR A 162 20.02 3.62 16.73
C THR A 162 18.71 4.18 17.32
N ALA A 163 18.74 5.42 17.81
CA ALA A 163 17.57 6.05 18.41
C ALA A 163 16.41 6.21 17.41
N LEU A 164 16.69 6.60 16.16
CA LEU A 164 15.68 6.73 15.10
C LEU A 164 14.99 5.40 14.80
N LEU A 165 15.76 4.32 14.67
CA LEU A 165 15.23 2.98 14.43
C LEU A 165 14.39 2.49 15.62
N LEU A 166 14.85 2.78 16.83
CA LEU A 166 14.18 2.37 18.05
C LEU A 166 12.85 3.12 18.25
N ILE A 167 12.76 4.38 17.84
CA ILE A 167 11.51 5.15 17.81
C ILE A 167 10.51 4.48 16.86
N ASP A 168 10.90 4.23 15.61
CA ASP A 168 10.04 3.58 14.61
C ASP A 168 9.59 2.19 15.08
N PHE A 169 10.49 1.44 15.72
CA PHE A 169 10.22 0.12 16.28
C PHE A 169 9.21 0.16 17.45
N ILE A 170 9.37 1.11 18.38
CA ILE A 170 8.43 1.29 19.49
C ILE A 170 7.04 1.64 18.95
N PHE A 171 6.95 2.57 18.00
CA PHE A 171 5.66 2.96 17.43
C PHE A 171 5.00 1.81 16.66
N ALA A 172 5.77 1.00 15.94
CA ALA A 172 5.23 -0.19 15.25
C ALA A 172 4.63 -1.18 16.26
N ASN A 173 5.31 -1.39 17.39
CA ASN A 173 4.81 -2.20 18.49
C ASN A 173 3.56 -1.63 19.16
N ILE A 174 3.50 -0.31 19.39
CA ILE A 174 2.30 0.37 19.90
C ILE A 174 1.10 0.12 18.97
N LEU A 175 1.31 0.20 17.64
CA LEU A 175 0.25 -0.08 16.65
C LEU A 175 -0.16 -1.56 16.59
N LEU A 176 0.76 -2.48 16.92
CA LEU A 176 0.49 -3.90 17.01
C LEU A 176 -0.25 -4.29 18.28
N LEU A 177 0.01 -3.64 19.41
CA LEU A 177 -0.55 -4.02 20.71
C LEU A 177 -2.01 -3.61 20.90
N THR A 178 -2.51 -2.63 20.14
CA THR A 178 -3.94 -2.34 19.84
C THR A 178 -4.89 -1.66 20.85
N PRO A 179 -4.63 -1.39 22.16
CA PRO A 179 -5.53 -0.50 22.91
C PRO A 179 -5.02 0.93 23.09
N LEU A 180 -3.75 1.24 22.78
CA LEU A 180 -3.18 2.57 23.07
C LEU A 180 -3.68 3.68 22.12
N VAL A 181 -3.88 3.35 20.85
CA VAL A 181 -4.38 4.27 19.83
C VAL A 181 -5.60 3.63 19.20
N ASN A 182 -6.78 3.92 19.76
CA ASN A 182 -8.03 3.32 19.27
C ASN A 182 -8.59 4.02 18.02
N GLU A 183 -8.07 5.20 17.67
CA GLU A 183 -8.52 5.97 16.52
C GLU A 183 -7.86 5.48 15.20
N PRO A 184 -8.64 5.08 14.19
CA PRO A 184 -8.10 4.57 12.92
C PRO A 184 -7.31 5.63 12.14
N HIS A 185 -7.69 6.91 12.24
CA HIS A 185 -6.97 8.03 11.60
C HIS A 185 -5.58 8.23 12.19
N GLY A 186 -5.47 8.26 13.53
CA GLY A 186 -4.19 8.35 14.22
C GLY A 186 -3.27 7.19 13.87
N ARG A 187 -3.78 5.94 13.92
CA ARG A 187 -3.00 4.75 13.56
C ARG A 187 -2.47 4.79 12.13
N TRP A 188 -3.31 5.25 11.20
CA TRP A 188 -2.97 5.36 9.79
C TRP A 188 -1.85 6.36 9.53
N ILE A 189 -1.91 7.54 10.17
CA ILE A 189 -0.87 8.58 10.05
C ILE A 189 0.43 8.10 10.69
N ILE A 190 0.37 7.55 11.90
CA ILE A 190 1.56 7.01 12.59
C ILE A 190 2.21 5.94 11.72
N PHE A 191 1.43 5.02 11.17
CA PHE A 191 1.95 3.99 10.26
C PHE A 191 2.66 4.61 9.06
N GLY A 192 2.08 5.64 8.44
CA GLY A 192 2.68 6.29 7.30
C GLY A 192 4.02 6.96 7.59
N ILE A 193 4.19 7.49 8.80
CA ILE A 193 5.45 8.08 9.28
C ILE A 193 6.49 6.98 9.49
N ILE A 194 6.17 5.92 10.23
CA ILE A 194 7.16 4.92 10.64
C ILE A 194 7.47 3.87 9.57
N ASN A 195 6.71 3.84 8.47
CA ASN A 195 6.89 2.84 7.42
C ASN A 195 8.12 3.14 6.53
N GLY A 196 9.31 2.99 7.10
CA GLY A 196 10.58 3.07 6.39
C GLY A 196 11.20 4.45 6.30
N SER A 197 10.62 5.49 6.92
CA SER A 197 11.26 6.82 6.95
C SER A 197 12.58 6.81 7.71
N GLY A 198 12.63 6.17 8.89
CA GLY A 198 13.88 5.98 9.63
C GLY A 198 14.88 5.11 8.89
N MET A 199 14.45 4.04 8.21
CA MET A 199 15.35 3.22 7.40
C MET A 199 15.92 3.98 6.20
N ALA A 200 15.08 4.68 5.43
CA ALA A 200 15.53 5.50 4.31
C ALA A 200 16.50 6.60 4.76
N PHE A 201 16.23 7.22 5.92
CA PHE A 201 17.14 8.17 6.53
C PHE A 201 18.50 7.54 6.90
N LEU A 202 18.48 6.38 7.54
CA LEU A 202 19.69 5.68 7.97
C LEU A 202 20.55 5.22 6.78
N PHE A 203 19.93 4.72 5.72
CA PHE A 203 20.64 4.40 4.48
C PHE A 203 21.31 5.64 3.90
N ASN A 204 20.57 6.77 3.84
CA ASN A 204 21.08 8.03 3.30
C ASN A 204 22.27 8.57 4.09
N ILE A 205 22.16 8.67 5.42
CA ILE A 205 23.21 9.25 6.27
C ILE A 205 24.43 8.34 6.39
N SER A 206 24.24 7.02 6.34
CA SER A 206 25.36 6.07 6.38
C SER A 206 26.19 6.13 5.09
N TYR A 207 25.59 6.47 3.96
CA TYR A 207 26.28 6.59 2.68
C TYR A 207 26.84 8.00 2.42
N HIS A 208 26.01 9.04 2.55
CA HIS A 208 26.42 10.41 2.20
C HIS A 208 27.16 11.13 3.33
N HIS A 209 27.05 10.66 4.59
CA HIS A 209 27.57 11.33 5.79
C HIS A 209 27.02 12.75 6.07
N TYR A 210 26.10 13.25 5.24
CA TYR A 210 25.34 14.47 5.44
C TYR A 210 23.91 14.29 4.95
N PHE A 211 23.00 15.12 5.44
CA PHE A 211 21.59 15.06 5.09
C PHE A 211 21.20 16.25 4.23
N SER A 212 20.82 15.98 2.97
CA SER A 212 20.51 17.02 1.99
C SER A 212 19.03 17.39 1.98
N LEU A 213 18.70 18.60 1.51
CA LEU A 213 17.31 19.03 1.34
C LEU A 213 16.56 18.15 0.34
N ILE A 214 17.23 17.65 -0.70
CA ILE A 214 16.63 16.71 -1.65
C ILE A 214 16.32 15.35 -0.99
N SER A 215 17.20 14.84 -0.13
CA SER A 215 16.94 13.63 0.68
C SER A 215 15.71 13.82 1.58
N LEU A 216 15.57 15.01 2.19
CA LEU A 216 14.39 15.34 2.99
C LEU A 216 13.10 15.32 2.16
N MET A 217 13.13 15.86 0.95
CA MET A 217 11.97 15.85 0.05
C MET A 217 11.59 14.43 -0.40
N TYR A 218 12.56 13.54 -0.62
CA TYR A 218 12.28 12.13 -0.87
C TYR A 218 11.65 11.45 0.35
N ILE A 219 12.17 11.67 1.55
CA ILE A 219 11.61 11.08 2.78
C ILE A 219 10.20 11.64 3.07
N THR A 220 9.95 12.92 2.87
CA THR A 220 8.58 13.47 3.04
C THR A 220 7.62 12.89 2.01
N THR A 221 8.06 12.73 0.76
CA THR A 221 7.27 12.05 -0.29
C THR A 221 7.01 10.59 0.06
N LEU A 222 7.99 9.88 0.64
CA LEU A 222 7.84 8.52 1.18
C LEU A 222 6.74 8.49 2.26
N ILE A 223 6.76 9.41 3.23
CA ILE A 223 5.75 9.47 4.30
C ILE A 223 4.35 9.67 3.72
N PHE A 224 4.15 10.67 2.86
CA PHE A 224 2.81 10.93 2.31
C PHE A 224 2.32 9.81 1.39
N SER A 225 3.20 9.21 0.59
CA SER A 225 2.86 8.05 -0.24
C SER A 225 2.53 6.82 0.60
N ASN A 226 3.25 6.57 1.69
CA ASN A 226 2.92 5.54 2.67
C ASN A 226 1.51 5.74 3.23
N ILE A 227 1.18 6.97 3.65
CA ILE A 227 -0.17 7.30 4.14
C ILE A 227 -1.18 6.98 3.03
N PHE A 228 -0.99 7.51 1.82
CA PHE A 228 -1.95 7.32 0.72
C PHE A 228 -2.20 5.83 0.38
N PHE A 229 -1.15 5.05 0.19
CA PHE A 229 -1.26 3.64 -0.23
C PHE A 229 -1.63 2.69 0.91
N SER A 230 -1.37 3.04 2.17
CA SER A 230 -1.77 2.22 3.33
C SER A 230 -3.23 2.38 3.76
N TYR A 231 -4.01 3.25 3.10
CA TYR A 231 -5.41 3.54 3.44
C TYR A 231 -6.26 2.29 3.71
N HIS A 232 -6.15 1.28 2.84
CA HIS A 232 -6.90 0.03 2.94
C HIS A 232 -6.62 -0.79 4.22
N GLY A 233 -5.46 -0.59 4.86
CA GLY A 233 -5.03 -1.24 6.09
C GLY A 233 -5.74 -0.74 7.35
N PHE A 234 -6.22 0.50 7.33
CA PHE A 234 -6.70 1.18 8.53
C PHE A 234 -8.13 1.72 8.38
N MET A 235 -8.55 2.09 7.17
CA MET A 235 -9.85 2.70 6.91
C MET A 235 -10.89 1.68 6.47
N THR A 236 -11.90 1.50 7.32
CA THR A 236 -13.05 0.61 7.07
C THR A 236 -14.24 1.33 6.43
N LYS A 237 -14.33 2.66 6.62
CA LYS A 237 -15.31 3.54 5.97
C LYS A 237 -14.66 4.30 4.83
N GLN A 238 -15.38 4.45 3.71
CA GLN A 238 -14.95 5.27 2.57
C GLN A 238 -14.95 6.75 2.95
N ASN A 239 -13.82 7.22 3.46
CA ASN A 239 -13.51 8.63 3.62
C ASN A 239 -12.57 9.07 2.50
N LEU A 240 -13.15 9.49 1.36
CA LEU A 240 -12.41 9.85 0.14
C LEU A 240 -11.79 11.26 0.21
N SER A 241 -12.32 12.15 1.04
CA SER A 241 -11.84 13.53 1.15
C SER A 241 -10.43 13.58 1.74
N SER A 242 -10.13 12.77 2.76
CA SER A 242 -8.79 12.69 3.35
C SER A 242 -7.75 12.16 2.33
N LEU A 243 -8.10 11.13 1.56
CA LEU A 243 -7.29 10.62 0.46
C LEU A 243 -7.01 11.70 -0.60
N LEU A 244 -8.02 12.50 -0.95
CA LEU A 244 -7.88 13.58 -1.93
C LEU A 244 -6.94 14.69 -1.44
N ILE A 245 -6.98 15.05 -0.15
CA ILE A 245 -6.04 16.02 0.43
C ILE A 245 -4.61 15.49 0.34
N ILE A 246 -4.39 14.22 0.70
CA ILE A 246 -3.06 13.60 0.63
C ILE A 246 -2.58 13.49 -0.82
N LEU A 247 -3.46 13.17 -1.76
CA LEU A 247 -3.17 13.17 -3.19
C LEU A 247 -2.60 14.53 -3.65
N ILE A 248 -3.27 15.62 -3.28
CA ILE A 248 -2.82 16.98 -3.64
C ILE A 248 -1.44 17.25 -3.04
N LEU A 249 -1.23 16.89 -1.76
CA LEU A 249 0.07 17.05 -1.10
C LEU A 249 1.20 16.28 -1.81
N ILE A 250 0.95 15.03 -2.21
CA ILE A 250 1.92 14.23 -2.97
C ILE A 250 2.24 14.90 -4.31
N VAL A 251 1.23 15.37 -5.05
CA VAL A 251 1.43 16.03 -6.33
C VAL A 251 2.26 17.31 -6.17
N MET A 252 1.99 18.11 -5.14
CA MET A 252 2.77 19.32 -4.84
C MET A 252 4.23 19.00 -4.48
N LEU A 253 4.48 17.91 -3.74
CA LEU A 253 5.84 17.43 -3.46
C LEU A 253 6.56 16.91 -4.72
N CYS A 254 5.85 16.20 -5.59
CA CYS A 254 6.42 15.75 -6.87
C CYS A 254 6.74 16.92 -7.81
N LEU A 255 5.95 18.00 -7.78
CA LEU A 255 6.24 19.22 -8.53
C LEU A 255 7.52 19.92 -8.02
N THR A 256 7.73 19.96 -6.71
CA THR A 256 8.94 20.56 -6.13
C THR A 256 10.19 19.73 -6.38
N LEU A 257 10.06 18.41 -6.57
CA LEU A 257 11.16 17.52 -7.00
C LEU A 257 11.59 17.73 -8.47
N GLN A 258 10.99 18.69 -9.20
CA GLN A 258 11.33 19.04 -10.59
C GLN A 258 11.30 17.84 -11.55
N LEU A 259 10.39 16.89 -11.31
CA LEU A 259 10.21 15.74 -12.18
C LEU A 259 9.77 16.17 -13.59
N SER A 260 10.16 15.40 -14.61
CA SER A 260 9.78 15.68 -15.99
C SER A 260 8.25 15.67 -16.18
N PHE A 261 7.77 16.47 -17.12
CA PHE A 261 6.34 16.59 -17.40
C PHE A 261 5.66 15.23 -17.68
N LEU A 262 6.33 14.36 -18.44
CA LEU A 262 5.84 13.00 -18.69
C LEU A 262 5.71 12.18 -17.41
N ARG A 263 6.70 12.23 -16.51
CA ARG A 263 6.64 11.54 -15.21
C ARG A 263 5.50 12.07 -14.35
N MET A 264 5.28 13.38 -14.33
CA MET A 264 4.17 13.99 -13.60
C MET A 264 2.80 13.49 -14.10
N ILE A 265 2.61 13.34 -15.42
CA ILE A 265 1.37 12.76 -15.98
C ILE A 265 1.19 11.30 -15.54
N LEU A 266 2.25 10.49 -15.61
CA LEU A 266 2.18 9.09 -15.23
C LEU A 266 1.89 8.91 -13.72
N LEU A 267 2.54 9.71 -12.87
CA LEU A 267 2.32 9.71 -11.43
C LEU A 267 0.88 10.09 -11.08
N THR A 268 0.37 11.18 -11.64
CA THR A 268 -1.02 11.61 -11.42
C THR A 268 -2.02 10.57 -11.91
N THR A 269 -1.72 9.87 -13.01
CA THR A 269 -2.54 8.75 -13.51
C THR A 269 -2.57 7.58 -12.54
N ILE A 270 -1.41 7.17 -11.99
CA ILE A 270 -1.33 6.07 -11.01
C ILE A 270 -2.09 6.42 -9.73
N LEU A 271 -1.87 7.64 -9.20
CA LEU A 271 -2.53 8.07 -7.97
C LEU A 271 -4.05 8.21 -8.17
N GLY A 272 -4.48 8.75 -9.31
CA GLY A 272 -5.89 8.85 -9.70
C GLY A 272 -6.55 7.48 -9.90
N PHE A 273 -5.84 6.54 -10.53
CA PHE A 273 -6.28 5.15 -10.66
C PHE A 273 -6.50 4.50 -9.30
N TYR A 274 -5.55 4.64 -8.37
CA TYR A 274 -5.69 4.09 -7.02
C TYR A 274 -6.87 4.71 -6.26
N LEU A 275 -7.03 6.03 -6.33
CA LEU A 275 -8.18 6.72 -5.73
C LEU A 275 -9.52 6.19 -6.28
N PHE A 276 -9.61 6.04 -7.61
CA PHE A 276 -10.80 5.51 -8.26
C PHE A 276 -11.05 4.05 -7.85
N PHE A 277 -10.01 3.21 -7.84
CA PHE A 277 -10.10 1.81 -7.41
C PHE A 277 -10.62 1.69 -5.97
N GLU A 278 -10.07 2.47 -5.04
CA GLU A 278 -10.50 2.49 -3.64
C GLU A 278 -11.96 2.96 -3.46
N SER A 279 -12.46 3.83 -4.36
CA SER A 279 -13.86 4.26 -4.35
C SER A 279 -14.85 3.16 -4.77
N GLN A 280 -14.43 2.21 -5.61
CA GLN A 280 -15.31 1.20 -6.21
C GLN A 280 -15.23 -0.17 -5.52
N VAL A 281 -14.10 -0.49 -4.91
CA VAL A 281 -13.85 -1.84 -4.39
C VAL A 281 -14.51 -2.05 -3.04
N ASN A 282 -15.14 -3.22 -2.86
CA ASN A 282 -15.74 -3.61 -1.60
C ASN A 282 -14.66 -3.64 -0.49
N PRO A 283 -14.86 -2.93 0.64
CA PRO A 283 -13.88 -2.87 1.73
C PRO A 283 -13.53 -4.23 2.32
N LYS A 284 -14.40 -5.24 2.15
CA LYS A 284 -14.15 -6.62 2.61
C LYS A 284 -13.06 -7.35 1.81
N ASN A 285 -12.73 -6.92 0.60
CA ASN A 285 -11.74 -7.58 -0.27
C ASN A 285 -10.31 -7.11 0.04
N PHE A 286 -9.86 -7.33 1.27
CA PHE A 286 -8.57 -6.83 1.76
C PHE A 286 -7.38 -7.23 0.88
N ASN A 287 -7.26 -8.52 0.53
CA ASN A 287 -6.10 -9.00 -0.23
C ASN A 287 -5.99 -8.37 -1.62
N LYS A 288 -7.12 -8.16 -2.30
CA LYS A 288 -7.15 -7.49 -3.61
C LYS A 288 -6.73 -6.02 -3.46
N ARG A 289 -7.24 -5.31 -2.46
CA ARG A 289 -6.88 -3.92 -2.17
C ARG A 289 -5.40 -3.78 -1.85
N ALA A 290 -4.88 -4.65 -0.99
CA ALA A 290 -3.48 -4.65 -0.59
C ALA A 290 -2.53 -4.96 -1.76
N ASN A 291 -2.87 -5.89 -2.65
CA ASN A 291 -2.04 -6.20 -3.82
C ASN A 291 -2.02 -5.05 -4.85
N VAL A 292 -3.18 -4.44 -5.13
CA VAL A 292 -3.26 -3.28 -6.04
C VAL A 292 -2.55 -2.07 -5.43
N SER A 293 -2.74 -1.82 -4.13
CA SER A 293 -2.00 -0.79 -3.39
C SER A 293 -0.50 -0.98 -3.52
N ALA A 294 0.03 -2.18 -3.21
CA ALA A 294 1.46 -2.47 -3.30
C ALA A 294 2.01 -2.28 -4.72
N GLY A 295 1.27 -2.73 -5.74
CA GLY A 295 1.66 -2.56 -7.14
C GLY A 295 1.68 -1.09 -7.58
N CYS A 296 0.62 -0.34 -7.28
CA CYS A 296 0.56 1.10 -7.56
C CYS A 296 1.65 1.86 -6.80
N TYR A 297 1.92 1.50 -5.55
CA TYR A 297 2.93 2.15 -4.74
C TYR A 297 4.33 1.90 -5.29
N PHE A 298 4.64 0.67 -5.68
CA PHE A 298 5.90 0.33 -6.30
C PHE A 298 6.12 1.10 -7.61
N LEU A 299 5.12 1.12 -8.51
CA LEU A 299 5.18 1.90 -9.76
C LEU A 299 5.35 3.39 -9.51
N PHE A 300 4.64 3.95 -8.52
CA PHE A 300 4.80 5.34 -8.10
C PHE A 300 6.24 5.60 -7.64
N SER A 301 6.80 4.71 -6.82
CA SER A 301 8.15 4.84 -6.27
C SER A 301 9.21 4.79 -7.37
N LEU A 302 9.06 3.89 -8.34
CA LEU A 302 9.94 3.83 -9.51
C LEU A 302 9.94 5.13 -10.30
N LEU A 303 8.77 5.73 -10.55
CA LEU A 303 8.66 6.98 -11.33
C LEU A 303 9.16 8.21 -10.59
N VAL A 304 9.10 8.22 -9.26
CA VAL A 304 9.63 9.31 -8.43
C VAL A 304 11.15 9.21 -8.30
N CYS A 305 11.69 8.02 -8.08
CA CYS A 305 13.09 7.82 -7.69
C CYS A 305 14.05 7.46 -8.83
N LEU A 306 13.56 7.00 -9.99
CA LEU A 306 14.37 6.70 -11.19
C LEU A 306 13.99 7.68 -12.31
#